data_AF-A0A0A2TQ02-F1
#
_entry.id   AF-A0A0A2TQ02-F1
#
_cell.length_a   1.000
_cell.length_b   1.000
_cell.length_c   1.000
_cell.angle_alpha   90.00
_cell.angle_beta   90.00
_cell.angle_gamma   90.00
#
_symmetry.space_group_name_H-M   'P 1'
#
loop_
_entity.id
_entity.type
_entity.pdbx_description
1 polymer ?
#
loop_
_entity_poly.entity_id
_entity_poly.type
_entity_poly.pdbx_seq_one_letter_code
_entity_poly.pdbx_strand_id
1 'polypeptide(L)'
;NNFETAELKVSFLCVDSTAEHPTGEPVEWMRDISVKHKIMEKADGKYMILKSQPGVNIKYTTDGSDPKDSGGIYDGEFKIPSKAAFVLIVAEHGGVYYDRQTIKIEKGRPVGPEIDKAKPLVLARLMRAVDTSETYDQLTLLKKYAESVRDVHIVLHKNDAQGKDAGWIELTLSDKITTSMEQIENVLDSLKNAFVTNGRVNIELECGVIMFKNGQAFLDFANDQKFSLSEFKQGEINQK
;
A
#
# COMPACT_ATOMS: atom_id res chain seq x y z
N ASN A 1 -24.81 35.72 -25.52
CA ASN A 1 -23.36 35.93 -25.32
C ASN A 1 -22.98 35.45 -23.94
N ASN A 2 -22.27 34.32 -23.86
CA ASN A 2 -21.71 33.81 -22.62
C ASN A 2 -20.20 34.05 -22.66
N PHE A 3 -19.62 34.56 -21.57
CA PHE A 3 -18.17 34.69 -21.41
C PHE A 3 -17.65 33.43 -20.71
N GLU A 4 -16.75 32.69 -21.36
CA GLU A 4 -16.15 31.47 -20.82
C GLU A 4 -14.66 31.71 -20.51
N THR A 5 -14.20 31.23 -19.37
CA THR A 5 -12.80 31.35 -18.94
C THR A 5 -12.37 30.14 -18.11
N ALA A 6 -11.09 29.79 -18.21
CA ALA A 6 -10.45 28.80 -17.35
C ALA A 6 -9.83 29.42 -16.07
N GLU A 7 -9.76 30.76 -16.01
CA GLU A 7 -9.18 31.51 -14.90
C GLU A 7 -9.98 31.31 -13.61
N LEU A 8 -9.28 31.23 -12.47
CA LEU A 8 -9.90 31.09 -11.16
C LEU A 8 -10.38 32.43 -10.58
N LYS A 9 -9.87 33.55 -11.12
CA LYS A 9 -10.24 34.92 -10.75
C LYS A 9 -10.30 35.78 -12.01
N VAL A 10 -11.39 36.54 -12.18
CA VAL A 10 -11.52 37.59 -13.20
C VAL A 10 -12.11 38.86 -12.61
N SER A 11 -11.82 40.00 -13.22
CA SER A 11 -12.37 41.30 -12.84
C SER A 11 -13.14 41.89 -14.00
N PHE A 12 -14.34 42.39 -13.74
CA PHE A 12 -15.20 43.03 -14.73
C PHE A 12 -15.28 44.53 -14.44
N LEU A 13 -14.83 45.35 -15.40
CA LEU A 13 -14.91 46.81 -15.32
C LEU A 13 -16.00 47.31 -16.27
N CYS A 14 -16.95 48.08 -15.72
CA CYS A 14 -17.98 48.73 -16.53
C CYS A 14 -17.49 50.11 -16.97
N VAL A 15 -17.29 50.29 -18.28
CA VAL A 15 -16.90 51.55 -18.90
C VAL A 15 -18.03 52.02 -19.80
N ASP A 16 -18.49 53.24 -19.59
CA ASP A 16 -19.45 53.88 -20.47
C ASP A 16 -18.76 54.37 -21.74
N SER A 17 -19.17 53.83 -22.90
CA SER A 17 -18.59 54.18 -24.18
C SER A 17 -18.93 55.59 -24.66
N THR A 18 -20.01 56.19 -24.14
CA THR A 18 -20.40 57.58 -24.48
C THR A 18 -19.76 58.61 -23.55
N ALA A 19 -19.13 58.16 -22.46
CA ALA A 19 -18.54 58.98 -21.40
C ALA A 19 -19.55 59.91 -20.69
N GLU A 20 -20.83 59.59 -20.72
CA GLU A 20 -21.90 60.31 -20.00
C GLU A 20 -21.90 59.95 -18.50
N HIS A 21 -21.38 58.78 -18.15
CA HIS A 21 -21.24 58.30 -16.78
C HIS A 21 -19.79 57.95 -16.40
N PRO A 22 -19.38 58.19 -15.14
CA PRO A 22 -18.04 57.82 -14.69
C PRO A 22 -17.86 56.30 -14.64
N THR A 23 -16.67 55.84 -15.03
CA THR A 23 -16.25 54.44 -14.87
C THR A 23 -16.26 54.06 -13.39
N GLY A 24 -16.92 52.94 -13.07
CA GLY A 24 -16.96 52.40 -11.71
C GLY A 24 -15.71 51.60 -11.34
N GLU A 25 -15.68 51.05 -10.13
CA GLU A 25 -14.64 50.13 -9.70
C GLU A 25 -14.82 48.74 -10.35
N PRO A 26 -13.72 47.99 -10.60
CA PRO A 26 -13.82 46.61 -11.07
C PRO A 26 -14.56 45.71 -10.06
N VAL A 27 -15.44 44.85 -10.55
CA VAL A 27 -16.07 43.79 -9.76
C VAL A 27 -15.29 42.50 -9.96
N GLU A 28 -14.77 41.95 -8.86
CA GLU A 28 -14.08 40.66 -8.89
C GLU A 28 -15.07 39.50 -8.80
N TRP A 29 -14.86 38.50 -9.65
CA TRP A 29 -15.50 37.20 -9.54
C TRP A 29 -14.42 36.13 -9.34
N MET A 30 -14.65 35.25 -8.37
CA MET A 30 -13.78 34.10 -8.10
C MET A 30 -14.58 32.81 -8.28
N ARG A 31 -13.93 31.83 -8.88
CA ARG A 31 -14.51 30.49 -9.04
C ARG A 31 -14.55 29.79 -7.68
N ASP A 32 -15.62 29.05 -7.42
CA ASP A 32 -15.67 28.13 -6.29
C ASP A 32 -14.64 27.01 -6.44
N ILE A 33 -13.81 26.83 -5.42
CA ILE A 33 -12.78 25.79 -5.38
C ILE A 33 -13.21 24.73 -4.38
N SER A 34 -13.21 23.48 -4.84
CA SER A 34 -13.41 22.32 -3.99
C SER A 34 -12.17 21.44 -3.99
N VAL A 35 -11.72 21.07 -2.80
CA VAL A 35 -10.68 20.06 -2.63
C VAL A 35 -11.36 18.71 -2.45
N LYS A 36 -11.01 17.75 -3.31
CA LYS A 36 -11.40 16.35 -3.14
C LYS A 36 -10.34 15.65 -2.29
N HIS A 37 -10.78 14.70 -1.48
CA HIS A 37 -9.89 13.88 -0.66
C HIS A 37 -10.18 12.40 -0.87
N LYS A 38 -9.15 11.59 -0.64
CA LYS A 38 -9.25 10.13 -0.53
C LYS A 38 -8.40 9.68 0.65
N ILE A 39 -9.00 8.90 1.55
CA ILE A 39 -8.28 8.20 2.60
C ILE A 39 -7.96 6.80 2.08
N MET A 40 -6.72 6.38 2.29
CA MET A 40 -6.23 5.04 1.95
C MET A 40 -5.67 4.39 3.21
N GLU A 41 -5.92 3.10 3.39
CA GLU A 41 -5.31 2.33 4.48
C GLU A 41 -4.12 1.57 3.91
N LYS A 42 -2.96 1.72 4.55
CA LYS A 42 -1.72 0.98 4.25
C LYS A 42 -1.25 0.27 5.53
N ALA A 43 -0.29 -0.65 5.38
CA ALA A 43 0.22 -1.47 6.47
C ALA A 43 0.66 -0.66 7.71
N ASP A 44 1.25 0.51 7.49
CA ASP A 44 1.80 1.34 8.56
C ASP A 44 0.87 2.48 9.00
N GLY A 45 -0.34 2.60 8.42
CA GLY A 45 -1.36 3.57 8.86
C GLY A 45 -2.27 4.09 7.75
N LYS A 46 -3.04 5.13 8.09
CA LYS A 46 -3.90 5.84 7.12
C LYS A 46 -3.10 6.90 6.39
N TYR A 47 -3.33 7.01 5.09
CA TYR A 47 -2.75 8.03 4.23
C TYR A 47 -3.85 8.84 3.56
N MET A 48 -3.53 10.08 3.19
CA MET A 48 -4.45 10.98 2.50
C MET A 48 -3.85 11.50 1.21
N ILE A 49 -4.69 11.48 0.17
CA ILE A 49 -4.44 12.18 -1.10
C ILE A 49 -5.47 13.29 -1.22
N LEU A 50 -5.00 14.48 -1.58
CA LEU A 50 -5.80 15.65 -1.87
C LEU A 50 -5.70 15.99 -3.36
N LYS A 51 -6.78 16.52 -3.94
CA LYS A 51 -6.80 16.96 -5.33
C LYS A 51 -7.68 18.18 -5.49
N SER A 52 -7.17 19.18 -6.20
CA SER A 52 -7.90 20.38 -6.61
C SER A 52 -7.64 20.69 -8.08
N GLN A 53 -8.22 21.78 -8.59
CA GLN A 53 -8.00 22.29 -9.94
C GLN A 53 -6.53 22.73 -10.12
N PRO A 54 -6.00 22.76 -11.36
CA PRO A 54 -4.69 23.32 -11.64
C PRO A 54 -4.54 24.76 -11.12
N GLY A 55 -3.36 25.11 -10.62
CA GLY A 55 -3.07 26.45 -10.09
C GLY A 55 -3.54 26.71 -8.66
N VAL A 56 -4.10 25.70 -7.97
CA VAL A 56 -4.53 25.78 -6.58
C VAL A 56 -3.52 25.12 -5.66
N ASN A 57 -3.04 25.86 -4.67
CA ASN A 57 -2.26 25.30 -3.58
C ASN A 57 -3.19 24.77 -2.50
N ILE A 58 -2.81 23.67 -1.87
CA ILE A 58 -3.56 23.11 -0.74
C ILE A 58 -2.65 23.13 0.48
N LYS A 59 -3.14 23.68 1.59
CA LYS A 59 -2.48 23.56 2.90
C LYS A 59 -3.30 22.67 3.83
N TYR A 60 -2.63 21.96 4.71
CA TYR A 60 -3.29 21.05 5.65
C TYR A 60 -2.63 20.99 7.03
N THR A 61 -3.39 20.60 8.04
CA THR A 61 -2.93 20.30 9.40
C THR A 61 -3.58 19.00 9.90
N THR A 62 -2.93 18.33 10.83
CA THR A 62 -3.39 17.04 11.40
C THR A 62 -3.52 17.07 12.93
N ASP A 63 -3.14 18.18 13.55
CA ASP A 63 -3.21 18.45 14.98
C ASP A 63 -4.40 19.35 15.37
N GLY A 64 -5.13 19.86 14.37
CA GLY A 64 -6.30 20.72 14.55
C GLY A 64 -6.01 22.22 14.55
N SER A 65 -4.76 22.65 14.32
CA SER A 65 -4.44 24.07 14.11
C SER A 65 -4.98 24.59 12.78
N ASP A 66 -5.11 25.91 12.61
CA ASP A 66 -5.59 26.47 11.35
C ASP A 66 -4.54 26.30 10.24
N PRO A 67 -4.90 25.67 9.09
CA PRO A 67 -3.97 25.50 7.97
C PRO A 67 -3.51 26.79 7.30
N LYS A 68 -4.23 27.90 7.46
CA LYS A 68 -3.82 29.20 6.89
C LYS A 68 -2.50 29.67 7.50
N ASP A 69 -2.38 29.54 8.83
CA ASP A 69 -1.25 30.07 9.62
C ASP A 69 -0.13 29.05 9.80
N SER A 70 -0.49 27.77 9.93
CA SER A 70 0.44 26.71 10.37
C SER A 70 0.41 25.46 9.51
N GLY A 71 -0.34 25.48 8.40
CA GLY A 71 -0.50 24.34 7.52
C GLY A 71 0.74 24.03 6.68
N GLY A 72 1.05 22.74 6.58
CA GLY A 72 2.01 22.24 5.60
C GLY A 72 1.45 22.36 4.19
N ILE A 73 2.32 22.61 3.22
CA ILE A 73 1.96 22.62 1.80
C ILE A 73 1.80 21.17 1.34
N TYR A 74 0.68 20.87 0.69
CA TYR A 74 0.45 19.56 0.09
C TYR A 74 1.25 19.42 -1.20
N ASP A 75 2.19 18.49 -1.23
CA ASP A 75 3.05 18.14 -2.36
C ASP A 75 2.87 16.68 -2.83
N GLY A 76 2.08 15.90 -2.09
CA GLY A 76 1.82 14.51 -2.40
C GLY A 76 1.09 13.77 -1.29
N GLU A 77 0.95 12.46 -1.46
CA GLU A 77 0.38 11.59 -0.44
C GLU A 77 1.12 11.75 0.90
N PHE A 78 0.36 11.93 2.00
CA PHE A 78 0.94 12.03 3.34
C PHE A 78 0.27 11.07 4.33
N LYS A 79 1.06 10.64 5.32
CA LYS A 79 0.59 9.77 6.41
C LYS A 79 -0.18 10.58 7.45
N ILE A 80 -1.34 10.09 7.85
CA ILE A 80 -2.15 10.68 8.91
C ILE A 80 -1.66 10.14 10.26
N PRO A 81 -1.27 10.99 11.21
CA PRO A 81 -0.92 10.54 12.56
C PRO A 81 -2.08 9.76 13.20
N SER A 82 -1.77 8.65 13.87
CA SER A 82 -2.78 7.77 14.50
C SER A 82 -3.67 8.47 15.54
N LYS A 83 -3.15 9.54 16.17
CA LYS A 83 -3.88 10.37 17.13
C LYS A 83 -4.76 11.45 16.50
N ALA A 84 -4.64 11.70 15.20
CA ALA A 84 -5.39 12.76 14.52
C ALA A 84 -6.88 12.36 14.43
N ALA A 85 -7.75 13.18 15.01
CA ALA A 85 -9.21 12.99 14.90
C ALA A 85 -9.78 13.66 13.64
N PHE A 86 -9.06 14.62 13.07
CA PHE A 86 -9.46 15.38 11.91
C PHE A 86 -8.23 15.85 11.13
N VAL A 87 -8.40 16.01 9.83
CA VAL A 87 -7.48 16.75 8.96
C VAL A 87 -8.21 18.02 8.53
N LEU A 88 -7.60 19.17 8.77
CA LEU A 88 -8.12 20.45 8.30
C LEU A 88 -7.37 20.81 7.02
N ILE A 89 -8.11 21.25 6.01
CA ILE A 89 -7.54 21.65 4.72
C ILE A 89 -8.07 23.02 4.29
N VAL A 90 -7.24 23.77 3.58
CA VAL A 90 -7.62 25.02 2.94
C VAL A 90 -7.00 25.10 1.55
N ALA A 91 -7.78 25.53 0.57
CA ALA A 91 -7.28 25.87 -0.74
C ALA A 91 -6.81 27.33 -0.77
N GLU A 92 -5.76 27.60 -1.51
CA GLU A 92 -5.17 28.91 -1.71
C GLU A 92 -4.90 29.14 -3.20
N HIS A 93 -5.25 30.33 -3.68
CA HIS A 93 -4.91 30.79 -5.02
C HIS A 93 -4.64 32.29 -5.01
N GLY A 94 -3.47 32.70 -5.49
CA GLY A 94 -3.11 34.12 -5.64
C GLY A 94 -3.11 34.92 -4.32
N GLY A 95 -2.81 34.27 -3.19
CA GLY A 95 -2.82 34.84 -1.85
C GLY A 95 -4.19 34.81 -1.15
N VAL A 96 -5.24 34.34 -1.82
CA VAL A 96 -6.60 34.26 -1.27
C VAL A 96 -6.88 32.84 -0.81
N TYR A 97 -7.35 32.72 0.43
CA TYR A 97 -7.76 31.44 1.02
C TYR A 97 -9.27 31.21 0.89
N TYR A 98 -9.63 30.01 0.47
CA TYR A 98 -11.00 29.54 0.39
C TYR A 98 -11.51 29.02 1.73
N ASP A 99 -12.76 28.56 1.74
CA ASP A 99 -13.36 27.95 2.92
C ASP A 99 -12.60 26.71 3.36
N ARG A 100 -12.35 26.66 4.67
CA ARG A 100 -11.70 25.54 5.32
C ARG A 100 -12.62 24.32 5.29
N GLN A 101 -12.07 23.18 4.90
CA GLN A 101 -12.78 21.91 4.98
C GLN A 101 -12.24 21.07 6.14
N THR A 102 -13.15 20.41 6.86
CA THR A 102 -12.81 19.50 7.96
C THR A 102 -13.09 18.07 7.54
N ILE A 103 -12.05 17.25 7.45
CA ILE A 103 -12.18 15.82 7.15
C ILE A 103 -12.08 15.07 8.47
N LYS A 104 -13.17 14.45 8.90
CA LYS A 104 -13.17 13.60 10.09
C LYS A 104 -12.40 12.32 9.79
N ILE A 105 -11.45 11.99 10.66
CA ILE A 105 -10.76 10.71 10.60
C ILE A 105 -11.49 9.78 11.54
N GLU A 106 -12.26 8.87 10.94
CA GLU A 106 -12.86 7.80 11.74
C GLU A 106 -11.74 7.01 12.40
N LYS A 107 -11.81 6.96 13.74
CA LYS A 107 -11.12 5.95 14.53
C LYS A 107 -11.73 4.61 14.15
N GLY A 108 -11.25 4.04 13.05
CA GLY A 108 -11.55 2.65 12.75
C GLY A 108 -11.13 1.82 13.95
N ARG A 109 -11.91 0.80 14.29
CA ARG A 109 -11.30 -0.38 14.92
C ARG A 109 -10.13 -0.79 14.00
N PRO A 110 -8.99 -1.22 14.53
CA PRO A 110 -7.95 -1.80 13.68
C PRO A 110 -8.63 -2.80 12.73
N VAL A 111 -8.61 -2.52 11.43
CA VAL A 111 -9.22 -3.41 10.45
C VAL A 111 -8.24 -4.55 10.30
N GLY A 112 -8.50 -5.62 11.02
CA GLY A 112 -7.65 -6.78 11.13
C GLY A 112 -7.86 -7.48 12.48
N PRO A 113 -7.59 -8.79 12.57
CA PRO A 113 -7.63 -9.48 13.86
C PRO A 113 -6.64 -8.84 14.84
N GLU A 114 -7.05 -8.65 16.10
CA GLU A 114 -6.13 -8.24 17.15
C GLU A 114 -5.13 -9.37 17.40
N ILE A 115 -3.85 -9.09 17.16
CA ILE A 115 -2.77 -10.08 17.28
C ILE A 115 -2.18 -10.01 18.68
N ASP A 116 -2.31 -11.11 19.43
CA ASP A 116 -1.54 -11.32 20.65
C ASP A 116 -0.08 -11.58 20.29
N LYS A 117 0.81 -10.66 20.66
CA LYS A 117 2.23 -10.70 20.31
C LYS A 117 2.99 -11.89 20.90
N ALA A 118 2.50 -12.47 21.99
CA ALA A 118 3.19 -13.53 22.72
C ALA A 118 2.73 -14.93 22.29
N LYS A 119 1.51 -15.07 21.76
CA LYS A 119 0.95 -16.37 21.38
C LYS A 119 1.42 -16.85 20.00
N PRO A 120 1.64 -18.15 19.79
CA PRO A 120 1.88 -18.73 18.47
C PRO A 120 0.81 -18.33 17.46
N LEU A 121 1.22 -18.17 16.21
CA LEU A 121 0.35 -17.72 15.13
C LEU A 121 0.54 -18.59 13.90
N VAL A 122 -0.59 -18.98 13.29
CA VAL A 122 -0.62 -19.70 12.02
C VAL A 122 -1.30 -18.81 10.97
N LEU A 123 -0.60 -18.57 9.86
CA LEU A 123 -1.13 -17.91 8.69
C LEU A 123 -1.46 -18.97 7.62
N ALA A 124 -2.74 -19.07 7.26
CA ALA A 124 -3.23 -19.88 6.15
C ALA A 124 -3.42 -18.98 4.92
N ARG A 125 -2.33 -18.75 4.19
CA ARG A 125 -2.29 -17.98 2.95
C ARG A 125 -1.24 -18.60 2.03
N LEU A 126 -1.64 -18.87 0.79
CA LEU A 126 -0.74 -19.37 -0.25
C LEU A 126 0.33 -18.32 -0.56
N MET A 127 1.60 -18.70 -0.38
CA MET A 127 2.75 -17.98 -0.91
C MET A 127 3.35 -18.76 -2.06
N ARG A 128 3.57 -18.09 -3.19
CA ARG A 128 4.10 -18.67 -4.41
C ARG A 128 5.32 -17.89 -4.88
N ALA A 129 6.39 -18.62 -5.16
CA ALA A 129 7.54 -18.18 -5.93
C ALA A 129 7.55 -18.94 -7.27
N VAL A 130 7.65 -18.22 -8.39
CA VAL A 130 7.53 -18.82 -9.74
C VAL A 130 8.86 -19.06 -10.44
N ASP A 131 9.96 -18.62 -9.83
CA ASP A 131 11.29 -18.89 -10.34
C ASP A 131 12.32 -19.16 -9.25
N THR A 132 13.50 -19.58 -9.69
CA THR A 132 14.60 -19.94 -8.80
C THR A 132 15.02 -18.77 -7.88
N SER A 133 15.04 -17.53 -8.37
CA SER A 133 15.43 -16.37 -7.57
C SER A 133 14.39 -16.10 -6.48
N GLU A 134 13.12 -15.99 -6.89
CA GLU A 134 12.00 -15.79 -5.97
C GLU A 134 11.92 -16.91 -4.93
N THR A 135 12.22 -18.15 -5.32
CA THR A 135 12.21 -19.30 -4.40
C THR A 135 13.22 -19.11 -3.27
N TYR A 136 14.45 -18.69 -3.60
CA TYR A 136 15.48 -18.48 -2.59
C TYR A 136 15.25 -17.22 -1.76
N ASP A 137 14.67 -16.17 -2.34
CA ASP A 137 14.24 -14.98 -1.62
C ASP A 137 13.12 -15.33 -0.61
N GLN A 138 12.13 -16.11 -1.04
CA GLN A 138 11.06 -16.62 -0.20
C GLN A 138 11.60 -17.52 0.91
N LEU A 139 12.52 -18.44 0.63
CA LEU A 139 13.16 -19.28 1.66
C LEU A 139 13.93 -18.44 2.69
N THR A 140 14.65 -17.41 2.24
CA THR A 140 15.40 -16.50 3.12
C THR A 140 14.47 -15.72 4.04
N LEU A 141 13.38 -15.17 3.50
CA LEU A 141 12.35 -14.49 4.26
C LEU A 141 11.69 -15.42 5.29
N LEU A 142 11.30 -16.60 4.84
CA LEU A 142 10.65 -17.61 5.67
C LEU A 142 11.57 -18.08 6.82
N LYS A 143 12.86 -18.32 6.55
CA LYS A 143 13.85 -18.62 7.58
C LYS A 143 14.00 -17.54 8.65
N LYS A 144 13.82 -16.28 8.27
CA LYS A 144 13.95 -15.14 9.18
C LYS A 144 12.82 -15.09 10.20
N TYR A 145 11.61 -15.49 9.81
CA TYR A 145 10.39 -15.22 10.59
C TYR A 145 9.57 -16.43 11.01
N ALA A 146 9.49 -17.45 10.16
CA ALA A 146 8.65 -18.62 10.40
C ALA A 146 9.45 -19.77 11.00
N GLU A 147 8.81 -20.55 11.88
CA GLU A 147 9.40 -21.76 12.44
C GLU A 147 9.31 -22.93 11.45
N SER A 148 8.24 -22.97 10.66
CA SER A 148 7.99 -24.02 9.67
C SER A 148 6.81 -23.67 8.76
N VAL A 149 6.64 -24.47 7.72
CA VAL A 149 5.53 -24.39 6.75
C VAL A 149 4.83 -25.75 6.61
N ARG A 150 3.62 -25.73 6.04
CA ARG A 150 2.85 -26.90 5.60
C ARG A 150 2.23 -26.62 4.23
N ASP A 151 1.69 -27.66 3.61
CA ASP A 151 1.09 -27.57 2.26
C ASP A 151 2.12 -27.06 1.24
N VAL A 152 3.21 -27.81 1.13
CA VAL A 152 4.41 -27.40 0.38
C VAL A 152 4.40 -28.09 -0.98
N HIS A 153 4.52 -27.30 -2.04
CA HIS A 153 4.69 -27.79 -3.41
C HIS A 153 6.00 -27.26 -3.98
N ILE A 154 6.82 -28.16 -4.53
CA ILE A 154 8.10 -27.83 -5.15
C ILE A 154 8.09 -28.39 -6.56
N VAL A 155 8.36 -27.54 -7.56
CA VAL A 155 8.48 -27.97 -8.95
C VAL A 155 9.85 -27.57 -9.49
N LEU A 156 10.62 -28.51 -10.02
CA LEU A 156 11.88 -28.27 -10.72
C LEU A 156 11.63 -28.48 -12.21
N HIS A 157 11.54 -27.40 -12.97
CA HIS A 157 11.50 -27.43 -14.43
C HIS A 157 12.92 -27.53 -14.98
N LYS A 158 13.23 -28.62 -15.65
CA LYS A 158 14.54 -28.86 -16.24
C LYS A 158 14.56 -28.36 -17.67
N ASN A 159 15.67 -27.71 -18.03
CA ASN A 159 16.00 -27.39 -19.40
C ASN A 159 17.30 -28.06 -19.79
N ASP A 160 17.36 -28.57 -21.03
CA ASP A 160 18.59 -29.12 -21.59
C ASP A 160 19.66 -28.02 -21.81
N ALA A 161 20.85 -28.42 -22.31
CA ALA A 161 21.94 -27.48 -22.56
C ALA A 161 21.62 -26.41 -23.63
N GLN A 162 20.58 -26.64 -24.45
CA GLN A 162 20.09 -25.70 -25.47
C GLN A 162 18.92 -24.85 -24.97
N GLY A 163 18.53 -25.00 -23.70
CA GLY A 163 17.42 -24.27 -23.08
C GLY A 163 16.03 -24.80 -23.47
N LYS A 164 15.93 -26.01 -24.02
CA LYS A 164 14.64 -26.65 -24.32
C LYS A 164 14.12 -27.41 -23.11
N ASP A 165 12.80 -27.49 -22.99
CA ASP A 165 12.12 -28.28 -21.96
C ASP A 165 12.64 -29.71 -21.95
N ALA A 166 13.11 -30.14 -20.77
CA ALA A 166 13.66 -31.46 -20.50
C ALA A 166 12.87 -32.17 -19.38
N GLY A 167 11.62 -31.76 -19.16
CA GLY A 167 10.70 -32.33 -18.19
C GLY A 167 10.78 -31.67 -16.82
N TRP A 168 10.01 -32.19 -15.87
CA TRP A 168 9.90 -31.62 -14.52
C TRP A 168 9.95 -32.69 -13.42
N ILE A 169 10.27 -32.25 -12.21
CA ILE A 169 10.15 -33.03 -10.97
C ILE A 169 9.26 -32.26 -10.02
N GLU A 170 8.25 -32.92 -9.46
CA GLU A 170 7.34 -32.33 -8.48
C GLU A 170 7.40 -33.10 -7.17
N LEU A 171 7.42 -32.37 -6.06
CA LEU A 171 7.21 -32.90 -4.73
C LEU A 171 6.06 -32.12 -4.08
N THR A 172 5.08 -32.86 -3.58
CA THR A 172 3.91 -32.30 -2.88
C THR A 172 3.83 -32.90 -1.48
N LEU A 173 3.77 -32.02 -0.47
CA LEU A 173 3.61 -32.35 0.94
C LEU A 173 2.30 -31.76 1.43
N SER A 174 1.38 -32.60 1.89
CA SER A 174 0.05 -32.15 2.35
C SER A 174 0.13 -31.18 3.54
N ASP A 175 -0.97 -30.48 3.80
CA ASP A 175 -1.21 -29.62 4.95
C ASP A 175 -1.00 -30.25 6.35
N LYS A 176 -0.80 -31.57 6.43
CA LYS A 176 -0.51 -32.31 7.67
C LYS A 176 0.97 -32.50 7.96
N ILE A 177 1.85 -32.26 6.98
CA ILE A 177 3.29 -32.46 7.12
C ILE A 177 3.92 -31.11 7.45
N THR A 178 4.55 -31.02 8.62
CA THR A 178 5.32 -29.85 9.03
C THR A 178 6.73 -29.94 8.49
N THR A 179 7.18 -28.89 7.81
CA THR A 179 8.48 -28.86 7.13
C THR A 179 9.23 -27.58 7.46
N SER A 180 10.48 -27.72 7.88
CA SER A 180 11.39 -26.59 8.08
C SER A 180 12.03 -26.17 6.76
N MET A 181 12.51 -24.93 6.70
CA MET A 181 13.13 -24.37 5.50
C MET A 181 14.45 -25.09 5.20
N GLU A 182 15.16 -25.55 6.22
CA GLU A 182 16.36 -26.40 6.08
C GLU A 182 16.00 -27.76 5.42
N GLN A 183 14.87 -28.37 5.79
CA GLN A 183 14.41 -29.60 5.13
C GLN A 183 14.09 -29.35 3.65
N ILE A 184 13.44 -28.22 3.33
CA ILE A 184 13.15 -27.84 1.94
C ILE A 184 14.45 -27.67 1.14
N GLU A 185 15.43 -26.95 1.68
CA GLU A 185 16.72 -26.76 1.02
C GLU A 185 17.47 -28.07 0.83
N ASN A 186 17.52 -28.94 1.85
CA ASN A 186 18.14 -30.25 1.74
C ASN A 186 17.50 -31.11 0.65
N VAL A 187 16.16 -31.04 0.51
CA VAL A 187 15.43 -31.71 -0.58
C VAL A 187 15.78 -31.09 -1.94
N LEU A 188 15.78 -29.76 -2.06
CA LEU A 188 16.14 -29.07 -3.30
C LEU A 188 17.56 -29.46 -3.74
N ASP A 189 18.52 -29.45 -2.84
CA ASP A 189 19.91 -29.82 -3.11
C ASP A 189 20.00 -31.30 -3.50
N SER A 190 19.27 -32.18 -2.82
CA SER A 190 19.23 -33.62 -3.16
C SER A 190 18.64 -33.87 -4.54
N LEU A 191 17.52 -33.21 -4.88
CA LEU A 191 16.87 -33.34 -6.19
C LEU A 191 17.74 -32.77 -7.30
N LYS A 192 18.39 -31.63 -7.08
CA LYS A 192 19.35 -31.04 -8.03
C LYS A 192 20.52 -31.97 -8.28
N ASN A 193 21.18 -32.43 -7.22
CA ASN A 193 22.35 -33.29 -7.33
C ASN A 193 22.04 -34.64 -7.99
N ALA A 194 20.85 -35.20 -7.73
CA ALA A 194 20.45 -36.48 -8.30
C ALA A 194 20.01 -36.40 -9.77
N PHE A 195 19.29 -35.33 -10.15
CA PHE A 195 18.57 -35.30 -11.44
C PHE A 195 18.94 -34.14 -12.38
N VAL A 196 19.75 -33.18 -11.93
CA VAL A 196 20.19 -32.01 -12.71
C VAL A 196 21.70 -32.09 -12.93
N THR A 197 22.13 -33.06 -13.73
CA THR A 197 23.55 -33.30 -14.02
C THR A 197 24.10 -32.41 -15.15
N ASN A 198 23.23 -31.93 -16.05
CA ASN A 198 23.53 -31.01 -17.14
C ASN A 198 22.31 -30.10 -17.40
N GLY A 199 22.55 -28.86 -17.86
CA GLY A 199 21.48 -27.91 -18.20
C GLY A 199 21.16 -26.90 -17.10
N ARG A 200 19.98 -26.29 -17.17
CA ARG A 200 19.48 -25.30 -16.18
C ARG A 200 18.21 -25.81 -15.52
N VAL A 201 17.93 -25.34 -14.31
CA VAL A 201 16.68 -25.63 -13.59
C VAL A 201 16.00 -24.32 -13.20
N ASN A 202 14.70 -24.24 -13.44
CA ASN A 202 13.82 -23.27 -12.80
C ASN A 202 13.08 -23.95 -11.65
N ILE A 203 12.99 -23.29 -10.51
CA ILE A 203 12.36 -23.85 -9.31
C ILE A 203 11.14 -23.00 -8.98
N GLU A 204 10.01 -23.65 -8.78
CA GLU A 204 8.83 -23.05 -8.17
C GLU A 204 8.67 -23.60 -6.75
N LEU A 205 8.26 -22.74 -5.83
CA LEU A 205 7.93 -23.11 -4.45
C LEU A 205 6.60 -22.49 -4.05
N GLU A 206 5.69 -23.32 -3.60
CA GLU A 206 4.48 -22.89 -2.94
C GLU A 206 4.42 -23.39 -1.50
N CYS A 207 3.89 -22.58 -0.59
CA CYS A 207 3.48 -23.02 0.74
C CYS A 207 2.11 -22.41 1.10
N GLY A 208 1.18 -23.26 1.52
CA GLY A 208 -0.19 -22.84 1.87
C GLY A 208 -0.35 -22.38 3.32
N VAL A 209 0.54 -22.82 4.22
CA VAL A 209 0.45 -22.52 5.65
C VAL A 209 1.82 -22.17 6.23
N ILE A 210 1.89 -21.08 6.97
CA ILE A 210 3.10 -20.58 7.63
C ILE A 210 2.88 -20.54 9.14
N MET A 211 3.82 -21.11 9.90
CA MET A 211 3.74 -21.20 11.35
C MET A 211 4.82 -20.32 11.98
N PHE A 212 4.38 -19.38 12.81
CA PHE A 212 5.23 -18.42 13.49
C PHE A 212 5.31 -18.76 14.97
N LYS A 213 6.50 -18.55 15.54
CA LYS A 213 6.75 -18.72 16.97
C LYS A 213 5.77 -17.93 17.84
N ASN A 214 5.48 -16.70 17.42
CA ASN A 214 4.53 -15.82 18.10
C ASN A 214 3.96 -14.75 17.16
N GLY A 215 2.95 -14.01 17.64
CA GLY A 215 2.33 -12.93 16.89
C GLY A 215 3.30 -11.81 16.51
N GLN A 216 4.33 -11.53 17.33
CA GLN A 216 5.33 -10.51 16.97
C GLN A 216 6.14 -10.90 15.72
N ALA A 217 6.56 -12.16 15.60
CA ALA A 217 7.27 -12.65 14.42
C ALA A 217 6.43 -12.54 13.13
N PHE A 218 5.11 -12.78 13.24
CA PHE A 218 4.18 -12.55 12.14
C PHE A 218 4.04 -11.06 11.78
N LEU A 219 3.95 -10.17 12.78
CA LEU A 219 3.88 -8.73 12.54
C LEU A 219 5.15 -8.20 11.84
N ASP A 220 6.32 -8.71 12.23
CA ASP A 220 7.59 -8.35 11.61
C ASP A 220 7.66 -8.86 10.16
N PHE A 221 7.20 -10.10 9.91
CA PHE A 221 7.04 -10.66 8.58
C PHE A 221 6.10 -9.81 7.71
N ALA A 222 4.92 -9.46 8.24
CA ALA A 222 3.94 -8.65 7.51
C ALA A 222 4.49 -7.26 7.17
N ASN A 223 5.27 -6.65 8.07
CA ASN A 223 5.91 -5.36 7.83
C ASN A 223 6.98 -5.44 6.73
N ASP A 224 7.85 -6.46 6.75
CA ASP A 224 8.87 -6.66 5.70
C ASP A 224 8.23 -6.95 4.33
N GLN A 225 7.12 -7.67 4.32
CA GLN A 225 6.32 -7.93 3.11
C GLN A 225 5.39 -6.77 2.72
N LYS A 226 5.32 -5.72 3.55
CA LYS A 226 4.43 -4.56 3.38
C LYS A 226 2.94 -4.93 3.31
N PHE A 227 2.54 -6.03 3.95
CA PHE A 227 1.14 -6.43 4.09
C PHE A 227 0.44 -5.62 5.17
N SER A 228 -0.77 -5.15 4.87
CA SER A 228 -1.69 -4.63 5.88
C SER A 228 -2.47 -5.75 6.55
N LEU A 229 -2.71 -5.63 7.87
CA LEU A 229 -3.57 -6.55 8.60
C LEU A 229 -5.01 -6.60 8.07
N SER A 230 -5.45 -5.54 7.38
CA SER A 230 -6.76 -5.46 6.74
C SER A 230 -6.88 -6.32 5.48
N GLU A 231 -5.75 -6.79 4.91
CA GLU A 231 -5.74 -7.63 3.70
C GLU A 231 -6.05 -9.09 4.00
N PHE A 232 -5.96 -9.52 5.26
CA PHE A 232 -6.21 -10.91 5.64
C PHE A 232 -7.69 -11.16 5.87
N LYS A 233 -8.24 -12.19 5.20
CA LYS A 233 -9.64 -12.59 5.41
C LYS A 233 -9.82 -13.25 6.77
N GLN A 234 -11.06 -13.26 7.23
CA GLN A 234 -11.45 -14.01 8.42
C GLN A 234 -11.07 -15.48 8.27
N GLY A 235 -10.30 -16.02 9.22
CA GLY A 235 -9.82 -17.40 9.22
C GLY A 235 -8.44 -17.62 8.60
N GLU A 236 -7.83 -16.62 7.92
CA GLU A 236 -6.45 -16.73 7.45
C GLU A 236 -5.47 -16.68 8.63
N ILE A 237 -5.74 -15.85 9.64
CA ILE A 237 -4.89 -15.72 10.83
C ILE A 237 -5.53 -16.49 11.99
N ASN A 238 -4.78 -17.43 12.56
CA ASN A 238 -5.23 -18.27 13.65
C ASN A 238 -4.24 -18.23 14.81
N GLN A 239 -4.69 -17.82 16.00
CA GLN A 239 -3.93 -17.91 17.25
C GLN A 239 -4.60 -18.93 18.17
N LYS A 240 -3.79 -19.73 18.87
CA LYS A 240 -4.25 -20.64 19.92
C LYS A 240 -4.18 -19.96 21.29
#